data_AF-A0A7R9TVV9-F1
#
_entry.id   AF-A0A7R9TVV9-F1
#
_cell.length_a   1.000
_cell.length_b   1.000
_cell.length_c   1.000
_cell.angle_alpha   90.00
_cell.angle_beta   90.00
_cell.angle_gamma   90.00
#
_symmetry.space_group_name_H-M   'P 1'
#
loop_
_entity.id
_entity.type
_entity.pdbx_description
1 polymer ?
#
loop_
_entity_poly.entity_id
_entity_poly.type
_entity_poly.pdbx_seq_one_letter_code
_entity_poly.pdbx_strand_id
1 'polypeptide(L)'
;APPRHRATPSRAAAARGPLCLRASYAASTADATETMGYERVPDEKEDVGGCNLRCASQRATEKVARMLAASARAGDVICLHGDVGAGKSVFSRAYVRAVAEDARLEVPSPTYLLQQVYDAHCERDAKNPKKLAKTSRPPVHHFDLYRVDDDPARAAKRLGLKTSFAEAACVVEWAERLRHLAPAHRLDVYVSMTSGARKAGQVEVKVSDEEDEEEEA
;
A
#
# COMPACT_ATOMS: atom_id res chain seq x y z
N ALA A 1 -34.08 -3.77 5.90
CA ALA A 1 -33.82 -2.32 5.87
C ALA A 1 -33.21 -1.98 4.51
N PRO A 2 -33.53 -0.83 3.88
CA PRO A 2 -32.82 -0.45 2.66
C PRO A 2 -31.32 -0.23 2.98
N PRO A 3 -30.40 -0.52 2.05
CA PRO A 3 -28.98 -0.28 2.27
C PRO A 3 -28.76 1.21 2.51
N ARG A 4 -28.15 1.56 3.64
CA ARG A 4 -27.75 2.94 3.92
C ARG A 4 -26.60 3.27 2.98
N HIS A 5 -26.84 4.07 1.95
CA HIS A 5 -25.77 4.65 1.14
C HIS A 5 -24.81 5.42 2.06
N ARG A 6 -23.56 4.93 2.20
CA ARG A 6 -22.48 5.66 2.89
C ARG A 6 -22.28 6.97 2.14
N ALA A 7 -22.49 8.10 2.82
CA ALA A 7 -22.20 9.41 2.24
C ALA A 7 -20.71 9.48 1.92
N THR A 8 -20.35 9.90 0.71
CA THR A 8 -18.95 10.13 0.34
C THR A 8 -18.36 11.17 1.30
N PRO A 9 -17.26 10.85 2.02
CA PRO A 9 -16.67 11.79 2.96
C PRO A 9 -16.21 13.05 2.23
N SER A 10 -16.32 14.20 2.89
CA SER A 10 -15.86 15.47 2.30
C SER A 10 -14.37 15.39 1.93
N ARG A 11 -13.96 16.10 0.88
CA ARG A 11 -12.55 16.15 0.42
C ARG A 11 -11.55 16.44 1.54
N ALA A 12 -11.94 17.27 2.51
CA ALA A 12 -11.11 17.63 3.65
C ALA A 12 -11.01 16.49 4.70
N ALA A 13 -12.10 15.75 4.92
CA ALA A 13 -12.12 14.59 5.81
C ALA A 13 -11.33 13.42 5.22
N ALA A 14 -11.53 13.13 3.92
CA ALA A 14 -10.75 12.12 3.20
C ALA A 14 -9.25 12.42 3.23
N ALA A 15 -8.84 13.68 3.02
CA ALA A 15 -7.44 14.09 3.03
C ALA A 15 -6.71 13.95 4.39
N ARG A 16 -7.46 13.87 5.50
CA ARG A 16 -6.90 13.72 6.86
C ARG A 16 -6.95 12.29 7.38
N GLY A 17 -7.78 11.43 6.80
CA GLY A 17 -7.92 10.02 7.20
C GLY A 17 -6.72 9.13 6.84
N PRO A 18 -6.74 7.87 7.31
CA PRO A 18 -5.78 6.83 6.93
C PRO A 18 -5.63 6.67 5.41
N LEU A 19 -4.53 6.04 4.97
CA LEU A 19 -4.24 5.85 3.55
C LEU A 19 -5.41 5.25 2.78
N CYS A 20 -6.16 4.36 3.42
CA CYS A 20 -7.31 3.70 2.82
C CYS A 20 -8.41 4.68 2.38
N LEU A 21 -8.82 5.61 3.24
CA LEU A 21 -9.78 6.67 2.91
C LEU A 21 -9.24 7.64 1.84
N ARG A 22 -7.94 7.94 1.88
CA ARG A 22 -7.26 8.80 0.89
C ARG A 22 -7.17 8.14 -0.48
N ALA A 23 -6.88 6.84 -0.51
CA ALA A 23 -6.81 6.03 -1.72
C ALA A 23 -8.20 5.88 -2.37
N SER A 24 -9.24 5.59 -1.60
CA SER A 24 -10.62 5.51 -2.11
C SER A 24 -11.10 6.83 -2.67
N TYR A 25 -10.80 7.96 -2.01
CA TYR A 25 -11.14 9.27 -2.55
C TYR A 25 -10.37 9.56 -3.85
N ALA A 26 -9.05 9.32 -3.88
CA ALA A 26 -8.24 9.51 -5.08
C ALA A 26 -8.76 8.67 -6.26
N ALA A 27 -9.10 7.40 -6.00
CA ALA A 27 -9.69 6.49 -6.99
C ALA A 27 -11.08 6.94 -7.46
N SER A 28 -11.91 7.52 -6.57
CA SER A 28 -13.23 8.05 -6.94
C SER A 28 -13.18 9.28 -7.83
N THR A 29 -12.10 10.06 -7.75
CA THR A 29 -11.89 11.30 -8.51
C THR A 29 -10.98 11.13 -9.72
N ALA A 30 -10.28 10.00 -9.83
CA ALA A 30 -9.42 9.70 -10.96
C ALA A 30 -10.29 9.40 -12.19
N ASP A 31 -10.28 10.31 -13.15
CA ASP A 31 -10.92 10.08 -14.45
C ASP A 31 -10.17 8.94 -15.14
N ALA A 32 -10.85 7.80 -15.34
CA ALA A 32 -10.33 6.57 -15.93
C ALA A 32 -10.06 6.79 -17.42
N THR A 33 -9.03 7.57 -17.73
CA THR A 33 -8.66 7.92 -19.10
C THR A 33 -7.60 6.96 -19.63
N GLU A 34 -7.68 6.62 -20.93
CA GLU A 34 -6.76 5.74 -21.69
C GLU A 34 -5.26 5.98 -21.41
N THR A 35 -4.89 7.19 -20.99
CA THR A 35 -3.51 7.60 -20.70
C THR A 35 -2.88 6.84 -19.51
N MET A 36 -3.68 6.34 -18.57
CA MET A 36 -3.18 5.62 -17.39
C MET A 36 -2.89 4.14 -17.66
N GLY A 37 -3.53 3.50 -18.65
CA GLY A 37 -3.29 2.10 -19.02
C GLY A 37 -3.82 1.08 -18.00
N TYR A 38 -4.68 1.53 -17.09
CA TYR A 38 -5.57 0.67 -16.31
C TYR A 38 -7.02 1.10 -16.55
N GLU A 39 -7.95 0.16 -16.43
CA GLU A 39 -9.39 0.40 -16.53
C GLU A 39 -10.07 -0.01 -15.23
N ARG A 40 -11.09 0.75 -14.79
CA ARG A 40 -11.88 0.38 -13.62
C ARG A 40 -12.86 -0.74 -14.01
N VAL A 41 -12.82 -1.85 -13.28
CA VAL A 41 -13.79 -2.94 -13.46
C VAL A 41 -14.94 -2.71 -12.49
N PRO A 42 -16.21 -2.79 -12.94
CA PRO A 42 -17.35 -2.73 -12.04
C PRO A 42 -17.28 -3.88 -11.03
N ASP A 43 -17.62 -3.62 -9.76
CA ASP A 43 -17.77 -4.70 -8.80
C ASP A 43 -19.02 -5.53 -9.14
N GLU A 44 -18.87 -6.84 -9.30
CA GLU A 44 -20.00 -7.76 -9.54
C GLU A 44 -20.90 -7.93 -8.30
N LYS A 45 -20.43 -7.47 -7.13
CA LYS A 45 -21.17 -7.41 -5.85
C LYS A 45 -21.01 -6.00 -5.31
N GLU A 46 -22.06 -5.36 -4.82
CA GLU A 46 -22.02 -4.01 -4.22
C GLU A 46 -21.14 -3.99 -2.94
N ASP A 47 -19.82 -4.10 -3.09
CA ASP A 47 -18.84 -4.04 -2.00
C ASP A 47 -18.49 -2.57 -1.78
N VAL A 48 -19.13 -1.98 -0.77
CA VAL A 48 -19.08 -0.55 -0.49
C VAL A 48 -17.73 -0.19 0.15
N GLY A 49 -16.66 -0.11 -0.65
CA GLY A 49 -15.34 0.33 -0.16
C GLY A 49 -14.12 -0.07 -1.01
N GLY A 50 -14.29 -0.89 -2.05
CA GLY A 50 -13.22 -1.37 -2.92
C GLY A 50 -13.05 -0.58 -4.22
N CYS A 51 -11.89 -0.74 -4.87
CA CYS A 51 -11.66 -0.33 -6.24
C CYS A 51 -10.94 -1.44 -7.02
N ASN A 52 -11.60 -1.97 -8.04
CA ASN A 52 -11.03 -2.96 -8.94
C ASN A 52 -10.41 -2.29 -10.18
N LEU A 53 -9.11 -2.50 -10.39
CA LEU A 53 -8.34 -1.94 -11.51
C LEU A 53 -7.77 -3.07 -12.36
N ARG A 54 -8.06 -3.06 -13.66
CA ARG A 54 -7.43 -3.94 -14.65
C ARG A 54 -6.20 -3.26 -15.20
N CYS A 55 -5.02 -3.80 -14.96
CA CYS A 55 -3.74 -3.27 -15.42
C CYS A 55 -3.27 -4.01 -16.67
N ALA A 56 -3.27 -3.34 -17.83
CA ALA A 56 -2.90 -3.96 -19.11
C ALA A 56 -1.38 -4.25 -19.25
N SER A 57 -0.56 -3.79 -18.31
CA SER A 57 0.89 -3.97 -18.33
C SER A 57 1.51 -3.79 -16.94
N GLN A 58 2.75 -4.25 -16.78
CA GLN A 58 3.58 -3.95 -15.60
C GLN A 58 3.63 -2.43 -15.30
N ARG A 59 3.78 -1.60 -16.35
CA ARG A 59 3.85 -0.14 -16.21
C ARG A 59 2.56 0.45 -15.63
N ALA A 60 1.41 -0.18 -15.88
CA ALA A 60 0.13 0.22 -15.29
C ALA A 60 0.10 -0.07 -13.78
N THR A 61 0.54 -1.26 -13.35
CA THR A 61 0.71 -1.59 -11.93
C THR A 61 1.64 -0.61 -11.22
N GLU A 62 2.76 -0.24 -11.86
CA GLU A 62 3.68 0.76 -11.31
C GLU A 62 3.05 2.16 -11.20
N LYS A 63 2.13 2.53 -12.10
CA LYS A 63 1.40 3.81 -12.00
C LYS A 63 0.45 3.79 -10.80
N VAL A 64 -0.27 2.68 -10.56
CA VAL A 64 -1.11 2.52 -9.37
C VAL A 64 -0.29 2.66 -8.10
N ALA A 65 0.86 1.99 -8.01
CA ALA A 65 1.79 2.12 -6.88
C ALA A 65 2.26 3.57 -6.67
N ARG A 66 2.62 4.28 -7.75
CA ARG A 66 3.00 5.71 -7.69
C ARG A 66 1.86 6.62 -7.21
N MET A 67 0.62 6.35 -7.64
CA MET A 67 -0.54 7.11 -7.20
C MET A 67 -0.76 6.98 -5.69
N LEU A 68 -0.66 5.75 -5.17
CA LEU A 68 -0.76 5.50 -3.72
C LEU A 68 0.39 6.14 -2.95
N ALA A 69 1.61 6.02 -3.49
CA ALA A 69 2.79 6.66 -2.94
C ALA A 69 2.62 8.18 -2.81
N ALA A 70 2.00 8.88 -3.75
CA ALA A 70 1.88 10.35 -3.72
C ALA A 70 1.33 10.91 -2.40
N SER A 71 0.50 10.15 -1.69
CA SER A 71 -0.05 10.54 -0.39
C SER A 71 0.61 9.88 0.83
N ALA A 72 1.60 8.99 0.68
CA ALA A 72 2.16 8.22 1.79
C ALA A 72 2.63 9.08 2.99
N ARG A 73 2.31 8.63 4.19
CA ARG A 73 2.65 9.19 5.50
C ARG A 73 3.22 8.09 6.39
N ALA A 74 3.94 8.50 7.44
CA ALA A 74 4.25 7.60 8.54
C ALA A 74 2.94 7.07 9.15
N GLY A 75 2.90 5.79 9.47
CA GLY A 75 1.68 5.13 9.94
C GLY A 75 0.89 4.41 8.84
N ASP A 76 1.16 4.70 7.57
CA ASP A 76 0.46 4.07 6.47
C ASP A 76 0.98 2.65 6.22
N VAL A 77 0.07 1.67 6.15
CA VAL A 77 0.43 0.27 5.89
C VAL A 77 -0.33 -0.23 4.65
N ILE A 78 0.43 -0.69 3.65
CA ILE A 78 -0.08 -1.40 2.48
C ILE A 78 0.21 -2.89 2.63
N CYS A 79 -0.84 -3.70 2.60
CA CYS A 79 -0.78 -5.15 2.66
C CYS A 79 -1.00 -5.74 1.27
N LEU A 80 0.04 -6.38 0.71
CA LEU A 80 0.01 -6.96 -0.63
C LEU A 80 -0.28 -8.46 -0.56
N HIS A 81 -1.33 -8.86 -1.27
CA HIS A 81 -1.81 -10.22 -1.39
C HIS A 81 -1.74 -10.69 -2.85
N GLY A 82 -1.57 -11.99 -3.07
CA GLY A 82 -1.57 -12.57 -4.41
C GLY A 82 -0.55 -13.70 -4.57
N ASP A 83 -0.65 -14.44 -5.68
CA ASP A 83 0.19 -15.60 -5.93
C ASP A 83 1.66 -15.26 -6.23
N VAL A 84 2.51 -16.30 -6.26
CA VAL A 84 3.88 -16.19 -6.76
C VAL A 84 3.84 -15.67 -8.19
N GLY A 85 4.63 -14.64 -8.49
CA GLY A 85 4.68 -14.06 -9.83
C GLY A 85 3.53 -13.11 -10.18
N ALA A 86 2.58 -12.86 -9.28
CA ALA A 86 1.47 -11.94 -9.54
C ALA A 86 1.89 -10.47 -9.74
N GLY A 87 3.09 -10.10 -9.28
CA GLY A 87 3.62 -8.74 -9.44
C GLY A 87 3.66 -7.91 -8.14
N LYS A 88 3.52 -8.54 -6.96
CA LYS A 88 3.67 -7.87 -5.66
C LYS A 88 4.97 -7.07 -5.56
N SER A 89 6.12 -7.68 -5.86
CA SER A 89 7.41 -6.99 -5.81
C SER A 89 7.60 -5.93 -6.91
N VAL A 90 6.84 -5.98 -8.01
CA VAL A 90 6.78 -4.87 -8.99
C VAL A 90 6.10 -3.67 -8.35
N PHE A 91 4.97 -3.90 -7.68
CA PHE A 91 4.24 -2.87 -6.95
C PHE A 91 5.12 -2.26 -5.84
N SER A 92 5.70 -3.08 -4.96
CA SER A 92 6.54 -2.62 -3.83
C SER A 92 7.69 -1.73 -4.31
N ARG A 93 8.39 -2.16 -5.37
CA ARG A 93 9.49 -1.39 -5.97
C ARG A 93 9.05 -0.05 -6.50
N ALA A 94 7.93 0.00 -7.22
CA ALA A 94 7.41 1.25 -7.74
C ALA A 94 6.94 2.18 -6.61
N TYR A 95 6.32 1.64 -5.57
CA TYR A 95 5.92 2.39 -4.38
C TYR A 95 7.12 2.99 -3.64
N VAL A 96 8.10 2.17 -3.27
CA VAL A 96 9.31 2.60 -2.54
C VAL A 96 10.06 3.69 -3.32
N ARG A 97 10.32 3.49 -4.62
CA ARG A 97 10.98 4.48 -5.48
C ARG A 97 10.24 5.81 -5.54
N ALA A 98 8.90 5.75 -5.57
CA ALA A 98 8.06 6.93 -5.62
C ALA A 98 8.06 7.69 -4.29
N VAL A 99 8.00 7.00 -3.15
CA VAL A 99 8.07 7.63 -1.84
C VAL A 99 9.44 8.24 -1.58
N ALA A 100 10.52 7.53 -1.95
CA ALA A 100 11.90 7.97 -1.80
C ALA A 100 12.34 9.01 -2.84
N GLU A 101 11.47 9.34 -3.80
CA GLU A 101 11.73 10.28 -4.90
C GLU A 101 13.01 9.93 -5.70
N ASP A 102 13.24 8.63 -5.89
CA ASP A 102 14.39 8.11 -6.62
C ASP A 102 13.97 6.94 -7.53
N ALA A 103 13.81 7.25 -8.82
CA ALA A 103 13.42 6.27 -9.83
C ALA A 103 14.48 5.18 -10.09
N ARG A 104 15.73 5.40 -9.69
CA ARG A 104 16.87 4.50 -9.92
C ARG A 104 17.23 3.69 -8.68
N LEU A 105 16.64 4.01 -7.52
CA LEU A 105 16.85 3.30 -6.26
C LEU A 105 16.69 1.79 -6.45
N GLU A 106 17.64 1.03 -5.92
CA GLU A 106 17.58 -0.42 -5.94
C GLU A 106 16.60 -0.90 -4.87
N VAL A 107 15.55 -1.61 -5.30
CA VAL A 107 14.53 -2.18 -4.43
C VAL A 107 14.38 -3.66 -4.77
N PRO A 108 15.31 -4.52 -4.30
CA PRO A 108 15.18 -5.95 -4.46
C PRO A 108 14.04 -6.46 -3.57
N SER A 109 13.52 -7.65 -3.87
CA SER A 109 12.57 -8.28 -2.95
C SER A 109 13.30 -8.71 -1.67
N PRO A 110 12.88 -8.29 -0.46
CA PRO A 110 13.53 -8.65 0.78
C PRO A 110 13.18 -10.08 1.22
N THR A 111 12.76 -10.99 0.33
CA THR A 111 12.31 -12.36 0.65
C THR A 111 13.25 -13.13 1.60
N TYR A 112 14.57 -12.90 1.52
CA TYR A 112 15.56 -13.50 2.41
C TYR A 112 15.89 -12.65 3.64
N LEU A 113 15.85 -11.32 3.51
CA LEU A 113 16.12 -10.39 4.62
C LEU A 113 14.89 -10.18 5.51
N LEU A 114 13.71 -10.56 5.01
CA LEU A 114 12.36 -10.32 5.52
C LEU A 114 11.95 -8.83 5.59
N GLN A 115 12.92 -7.92 5.74
CA GLN A 115 12.73 -6.48 5.81
C GLN A 115 13.88 -5.75 5.12
N GLN A 116 13.54 -4.66 4.44
CA GLN A 116 14.49 -3.66 3.96
C GLN A 116 13.96 -2.26 4.32
N VAL A 117 14.84 -1.40 4.85
CA VAL A 117 14.53 -0.02 5.25
C VAL A 117 15.12 0.96 4.23
N TYR A 118 14.34 1.98 3.89
CA TYR A 118 14.70 3.06 2.99
C TYR A 118 14.39 4.40 3.64
N ASP A 119 15.41 5.05 4.20
CA ASP A 119 15.32 6.27 5.01
C ASP A 119 16.33 7.36 4.59
N ALA A 120 17.29 7.03 3.71
CA ALA A 120 18.32 7.96 3.23
C ALA A 120 17.77 9.28 2.65
N HIS A 121 16.55 9.28 2.10
CA HIS A 121 15.88 10.49 1.59
C HIS A 121 15.33 11.38 2.72
N CYS A 122 15.15 10.82 3.92
CA CYS A 122 14.68 11.49 5.14
C CYS A 122 15.83 12.12 5.94
N GLU A 123 17.06 11.63 5.75
CA GLU A 123 18.20 12.10 6.53
C GLU A 123 18.56 13.55 6.18
N ARG A 124 18.80 14.36 7.22
CA ARG A 124 19.49 15.64 7.07
C ARG A 124 20.96 15.37 6.80
N ASP A 125 21.57 16.18 5.95
CA ASP A 125 22.97 16.03 5.60
C ASP A 125 23.85 16.12 6.86
N ALA A 126 24.43 15.00 7.28
CA ALA A 126 25.23 14.92 8.50
C ALA A 126 26.47 15.85 8.45
N LYS A 127 26.95 16.18 7.25
CA LYS A 127 28.09 17.10 7.03
C LYS A 127 27.64 18.56 6.92
N ASN A 128 26.36 18.81 6.67
CA ASN A 128 25.78 20.14 6.65
C ASN A 128 24.40 20.15 7.33
N PRO A 129 24.35 20.32 8.66
CA PRO A 129 23.08 20.30 9.42
C PRO A 129 22.06 21.37 8.98
N LYS A 130 22.51 22.40 8.24
CA LYS A 130 21.65 23.44 7.66
C LYS A 130 21.01 23.04 6.33
N LYS A 131 21.51 21.98 5.68
CA LYS A 131 20.92 21.42 4.47
C LYS A 131 19.79 20.50 4.89
N LEU A 132 18.58 20.91 4.49
CA LEU A 132 17.34 20.19 4.80
C LEU A 132 17.41 18.76 4.25
N ALA A 133 16.63 17.85 4.85
CA ALA A 133 16.42 16.53 4.30
C ALA A 133 16.04 16.63 2.82
N LYS A 134 16.47 15.66 2.01
CA LYS A 134 16.25 15.67 0.55
C LYS A 134 14.77 15.77 0.22
N THR A 135 13.91 15.26 1.11
CA THR A 135 12.45 15.38 1.01
C THR A 135 11.77 15.31 2.39
N SER A 136 10.50 15.74 2.49
CA SER A 136 9.66 15.66 3.69
C SER A 136 8.87 14.35 3.80
N ARG A 137 9.24 13.35 3.01
CA ARG A 137 8.53 12.07 2.86
C ARG A 137 8.95 11.12 3.99
N PRO A 138 8.08 10.19 4.44
CA PRO A 138 8.42 9.26 5.52
C PRO A 138 9.47 8.23 5.08
N PRO A 139 10.18 7.58 6.03
CA PRO A 139 10.94 6.38 5.73
C PRO A 139 10.00 5.28 5.23
N VAL A 140 10.52 4.38 4.40
CA VAL A 140 9.76 3.25 3.86
C VAL A 140 10.32 1.94 4.40
N HIS A 141 9.45 1.12 5.01
CA HIS A 141 9.82 -0.22 5.43
C HIS A 141 9.12 -1.23 4.50
N HIS A 142 9.93 -1.99 3.75
CA HIS A 142 9.45 -3.01 2.83
C HIS A 142 9.64 -4.37 3.49
N PHE A 143 8.54 -5.07 3.74
CA PHE A 143 8.53 -6.42 4.30
C PHE A 143 8.14 -7.45 3.24
N ASP A 144 8.74 -8.64 3.34
CA ASP A 144 8.30 -9.83 2.63
C ASP A 144 8.23 -10.99 3.63
N LEU A 145 7.00 -11.42 3.92
CA LEU A 145 6.72 -12.41 4.94
C LEU A 145 6.61 -13.84 4.38
N TYR A 146 6.95 -14.06 3.11
CA TYR A 146 6.84 -15.37 2.46
C TYR A 146 7.54 -16.49 3.23
N ARG A 147 8.65 -16.17 3.90
CA ARG A 147 9.50 -17.11 4.64
C ARG A 147 9.44 -16.93 6.15
N VAL A 148 8.42 -16.24 6.66
CA VAL A 148 8.18 -16.18 8.10
C VAL A 148 7.62 -17.51 8.57
N ASP A 149 8.22 -18.04 9.66
CA ASP A 149 7.77 -19.25 10.33
C ASP A 149 6.32 -19.14 10.81
N ASP A 150 5.70 -20.26 11.19
CA ASP A 150 4.30 -20.32 11.65
C ASP A 150 4.03 -19.65 13.01
N ASP A 151 5.03 -18.99 13.62
CA ASP A 151 4.88 -18.13 14.79
C ASP A 151 4.97 -16.64 14.38
N PRO A 152 3.84 -16.02 13.97
CA PRO A 152 3.80 -14.64 13.51
C PRO A 152 4.10 -13.64 14.63
N ALA A 153 3.78 -13.95 15.89
CA ALA A 153 4.02 -13.06 17.02
C ALA A 153 5.51 -12.89 17.29
N ARG A 154 6.26 -14.00 17.28
CA ARG A 154 7.73 -13.98 17.39
C ARG A 154 8.36 -13.23 16.22
N ALA A 155 7.89 -13.49 14.99
CA ALA A 155 8.38 -12.80 13.80
C ALA A 155 8.11 -11.30 13.86
N ALA A 156 6.91 -10.89 14.28
CA ALA A 156 6.53 -9.48 14.41
C ALA A 156 7.40 -8.72 15.41
N LYS A 157 7.73 -9.35 16.55
CA LYS A 157 8.65 -8.77 17.53
C LYS A 157 10.06 -8.64 16.97
N ARG A 158 10.58 -9.67 16.31
CA ARG A 158 11.92 -9.66 15.70
C ARG A 158 12.06 -8.60 14.61
N LEU A 159 11.03 -8.44 13.79
CA LEU A 159 10.98 -7.47 12.68
C LEU A 159 10.55 -6.06 13.13
N GLY A 160 10.25 -5.86 14.41
CA GLY A 160 9.80 -4.56 14.93
C GLY A 160 8.56 -4.01 14.21
N LEU A 161 7.61 -4.88 13.86
CA LEU A 161 6.44 -4.49 13.04
C LEU A 161 5.62 -3.39 13.71
N LYS A 162 5.42 -3.45 15.03
CA LYS A 162 4.65 -2.44 15.78
C LYS A 162 5.26 -1.03 15.62
N THR A 163 6.58 -0.90 15.77
CA THR A 163 7.27 0.38 15.59
C THR A 163 7.23 0.82 14.13
N SER A 164 7.50 -0.11 13.21
CA SER A 164 7.48 0.18 11.77
C SER A 164 6.12 0.70 11.30
N PHE A 165 5.03 0.07 11.72
CA PHE A 165 3.67 0.46 11.39
C PHE A 165 3.25 1.80 12.02
N ALA A 166 3.97 2.30 13.02
CA ALA A 166 3.70 3.61 13.62
C ALA A 166 4.55 4.73 12.99
N GLU A 167 5.79 4.44 12.61
CA GLU A 167 6.80 5.47 12.29
C GLU A 167 7.15 5.56 10.80
N ALA A 168 6.82 4.54 10.01
CA ALA A 168 7.18 4.47 8.60
C ALA A 168 5.94 4.31 7.70
N ALA A 169 6.12 4.56 6.40
CA ALA A 169 5.21 4.04 5.39
C ALA A 169 5.62 2.58 5.10
N CYS A 170 4.73 1.62 5.35
CA CYS A 170 5.02 0.20 5.22
C CYS A 170 4.38 -0.39 3.96
N VAL A 171 5.12 -1.26 3.28
CA VAL A 171 4.59 -2.15 2.25
C VAL A 171 4.95 -3.59 2.61
N VAL A 172 3.95 -4.44 2.75
CA VAL A 172 4.09 -5.80 3.28
C VAL A 172 3.65 -6.81 2.25
N GLU A 173 4.58 -7.54 1.64
CA GLU A 173 4.29 -8.69 0.78
C GLU A 173 3.94 -9.92 1.60
N TRP A 174 2.98 -10.72 1.11
CA TRP A 174 2.46 -11.90 1.80
C TRP A 174 1.84 -11.54 3.14
N ALA A 175 1.03 -10.47 3.12
CA ALA A 175 0.45 -9.87 4.31
C ALA A 175 -0.53 -10.80 5.04
N GLU A 176 -1.06 -11.84 4.39
CA GLU A 176 -1.87 -12.88 5.06
C GLU A 176 -1.10 -13.60 6.17
N ARG A 177 0.25 -13.58 6.14
CA ARG A 177 1.11 -14.09 7.22
C ARG A 177 1.04 -13.28 8.51
N LEU A 178 0.57 -12.03 8.46
CA LEU A 178 0.37 -11.20 9.66
C LEU A 178 -0.78 -11.73 10.52
N ARG A 179 -1.81 -12.35 9.93
CA ARG A 179 -3.02 -12.80 10.62
C ARG A 179 -3.62 -11.66 11.48
N HIS A 180 -3.81 -11.89 12.77
CA HIS A 180 -4.34 -10.90 13.73
C HIS A 180 -3.36 -9.76 14.07
N LEU A 181 -2.13 -9.78 13.53
CA LEU A 181 -1.13 -8.73 13.74
C LEU A 181 -1.18 -7.64 12.66
N ALA A 182 -2.03 -7.81 11.64
CA ALA A 182 -2.27 -6.75 10.67
C ALA A 182 -2.93 -5.55 11.37
N PRO A 183 -2.50 -4.31 11.11
CA PRO A 183 -3.12 -3.15 11.73
C PRO A 183 -4.55 -2.97 11.23
N ALA A 184 -5.43 -2.44 12.10
CA ALA A 184 -6.84 -2.18 11.78
C ALA A 184 -6.98 -1.23 10.57
N HIS A 185 -6.23 -0.11 10.60
CA HIS A 185 -6.15 0.82 9.49
C HIS A 185 -5.03 0.42 8.52
N ARG A 186 -5.39 -0.29 7.45
CA ARG A 186 -4.45 -0.64 6.37
C ARG A 186 -5.14 -0.56 5.02
N LEU A 187 -4.33 -0.59 3.96
CA LEU A 187 -4.78 -0.74 2.59
C LEU A 187 -4.44 -2.15 2.12
N ASP A 188 -5.45 -3.00 1.94
CA ASP A 188 -5.27 -4.32 1.35
C ASP A 188 -5.26 -4.19 -0.18
N VAL A 189 -4.22 -4.69 -0.84
CA VAL A 189 -4.08 -4.69 -2.30
C VAL A 189 -3.86 -6.12 -2.77
N TYR A 190 -4.84 -6.65 -3.49
CA TYR A 190 -4.80 -7.97 -4.08
C TYR A 190 -4.31 -7.85 -5.52
N VAL A 191 -3.23 -8.55 -5.84
CA VAL A 191 -2.66 -8.58 -7.19
C VAL A 191 -2.84 -9.98 -7.75
N SER A 192 -3.48 -10.08 -8.91
CA SER A 192 -3.69 -11.35 -9.61
C SER A 192 -3.37 -11.22 -11.09
N MET A 193 -3.06 -12.35 -11.74
CA MET A 193 -2.84 -12.40 -13.19
C MET A 193 -4.13 -12.83 -13.86
N THR A 194 -4.59 -12.10 -14.88
CA THR A 194 -5.79 -12.48 -15.63
C THR A 194 -5.40 -13.40 -16.78
N SER A 195 -6.02 -14.57 -16.89
CA SER A 195 -5.79 -15.50 -18.00
C SER A 195 -6.25 -14.87 -19.33
N GLY A 196 -5.39 -14.89 -20.36
CA GLY A 196 -5.74 -14.44 -21.72
C GLY A 196 -4.80 -13.43 -22.37
N ALA A 197 -3.99 -12.69 -21.60
CA ALA A 197 -2.94 -11.83 -22.14
C ALA A 197 -1.66 -12.04 -21.32
N ARG A 198 -0.54 -12.41 -21.98
CA ARG A 198 0.74 -12.74 -21.33
C ARG A 198 1.38 -11.59 -20.50
N LYS A 199 0.69 -10.46 -20.31
CA LYS A 199 1.18 -9.24 -19.63
C LYS A 199 0.10 -8.43 -18.88
N ALA A 200 -1.16 -8.90 -18.82
CA ALA A 200 -2.23 -8.18 -18.12
C ALA A 200 -2.47 -8.79 -16.73
N GLY A 201 -2.59 -7.94 -15.72
CA GLY A 201 -2.92 -8.32 -14.35
C GLY A 201 -4.11 -7.50 -13.84
N GLN A 202 -4.69 -7.94 -12.73
CA GLN A 202 -5.73 -7.23 -12.01
C GLN A 202 -5.18 -6.82 -10.64
N VAL A 203 -5.49 -5.58 -10.25
CA VAL A 203 -5.17 -5.02 -8.95
C VAL A 203 -6.49 -4.62 -8.31
N GLU A 204 -6.88 -5.33 -7.26
CA GLU A 204 -8.02 -4.98 -6.44
C GLU A 204 -7.50 -4.28 -5.18
N VAL A 205 -8.02 -3.08 -4.90
CA VAL A 205 -7.68 -2.30 -3.72
C VAL A 205 -8.88 -2.32 -2.78
N LYS A 206 -8.70 -2.87 -1.58
CA LYS A 206 -9.70 -2.91 -0.51
C LYS A 206 -9.25 -2.09 0.69
N VAL A 207 -10.17 -1.31 1.23
CA VAL A 207 -9.97 -0.53 2.44
C VAL A 207 -10.46 -1.33 3.64
N SER A 208 -9.61 -1.49 4.67
CA SER A 208 -10.08 -1.92 5.98
C SER A 208 -10.28 -0.70 6.87
N ASP A 209 -11.51 -0.54 7.36
CA ASP A 209 -11.84 0.30 8.51
C ASP A 209 -12.41 -0.65 9.56
N GLU A 210 -11.82 -0.74 10.75
CA GLU A 210 -12.60 -1.17 11.92
C GLU A 210 -13.39 0.04 12.36
N GLU A 211 -14.71 -0.12 12.51
CA GLU A 211 -15.49 0.84 13.28
C GLU A 211 -14.92 0.76 14.70
N ASP A 212 -14.40 1.89 15.21
CA ASP A 212 -14.16 2.02 16.64
C ASP A 212 -15.52 1.75 17.29
N GLU A 213 -15.72 0.53 17.81
CA GLU A 213 -16.71 0.31 18.85
C GLU A 213 -16.20 1.18 20.01
N GLU A 214 -16.66 2.43 20.05
CA GLU A 214 -16.67 3.20 21.28
C GLU A 214 -17.30 2.29 22.33
N GLU A 215 -16.45 1.77 23.22
CA GLU A 215 -16.85 1.04 24.40
C GLU A 215 -17.64 2.04 25.26
N GLU A 216 -18.93 2.19 24.97
CA GLU A 216 -19.87 2.90 25.82
C GLU A 216 -20.06 2.09 27.11
N ALA A 217 -19.58 2.70 28.20
CA ALA A 217 -19.93 2.50 29.62
C ALA A 217 -19.27 1.36 30.41
#